data_AF-A0A933N3T7-F1
#
_entry.id   AF-A0A933N3T7-F1
#
_cell.length_a   1.000
_cell.length_b   1.000
_cell.length_c   1.000
_cell.angle_alpha   90.00
_cell.angle_beta   90.00
_cell.angle_gamma   90.00
#
_symmetry.space_group_name_H-M   'P 1'
#
loop_
_entity.id
_entity.type
_entity.pdbx_description
1 polymer ?
#
loop_
_entity_poly.entity_id
_entity_poly.type
_entity_poly.pdbx_seq_one_letter_code
_entity_poly.pdbx_strand_id
1 'polypeptide(L)'
;MSSNMERHIYGLLKEIGEDPDREGLKKTPSRVARALTEITAGYRMDIDKILNGAFFRVGYKEMVIVKDISFHSLCVPSKQLVNAVGGAKPARNIRTGDELWTLEKGRLVKTSVESAAMRKTRDIVEISTEKGRFKLTPDHPVMCEGEWKEAGELNPGDKIEWTPPKSLCREQYEATPGYPLGYFLGAVGSDGSVQDGRRIALIVKKRQFAEKFAAMSRQAFPGLKPRIESINVPSGFLKAQIPMSRVRIVSSGIGKKVCRWFSISEQGSGSKTRSFRFPQVVTSSREMMQGFLDGYSDGDGYSVNSGGRFIISANKPFLSELGKYLETPIGDAASTASRVYVSKNWDREGWYGRHGFKKEADFHVPIDSRPVMVTAVRKLPKAKKPHIIYSFKCSPYPTFLVSGHLTHNCEHHMLPFFGTAHIAYIPDGKIIGLSKIPRLVDAFAKRLQVQERLTVQIADTLFGKLRPKGVGVVVEARHLCMTMRGIKNVSSYAATSSMLGVFQKDNRVREEFLNLIKRAPDNH
;
A
#
# COMPACT_ATOMS: atom_id res chain seq x y z
N MET A 1 24.61 -22.12 -12.87
CA MET A 1 23.38 -21.42 -13.35
C MET A 1 23.07 -20.16 -12.56
N SER A 2 22.96 -20.21 -11.22
CA SER A 2 22.57 -19.05 -10.38
C SER A 2 23.38 -17.77 -10.65
N SER A 3 24.72 -17.86 -10.64
CA SER A 3 25.62 -16.71 -10.80
C SER A 3 25.35 -15.83 -12.03
N ASN A 4 24.97 -16.41 -13.17
CA ASN A 4 24.62 -15.61 -14.36
C ASN A 4 23.24 -14.94 -14.20
N MET A 5 22.25 -15.62 -13.62
CA MET A 5 20.93 -15.03 -13.38
C MET A 5 21.04 -13.83 -12.42
N GLU A 6 21.85 -13.97 -11.36
CA GLU A 6 22.19 -12.88 -10.45
C GLU A 6 22.89 -11.72 -11.19
N ARG A 7 23.91 -12.01 -12.02
CA ARG A 7 24.57 -10.99 -12.85
C ARG A 7 23.61 -10.25 -13.79
N HIS A 8 22.63 -10.93 -14.38
CA HIS A 8 21.63 -10.28 -15.23
C HIS A 8 20.66 -9.40 -14.44
N ILE A 9 20.24 -9.81 -13.23
CA ILE A 9 19.38 -8.98 -12.36
C ILE A 9 20.15 -7.77 -11.82
N TYR A 10 21.43 -7.94 -11.48
CA TYR A 10 22.34 -6.82 -11.14
C TYR A 10 22.42 -5.81 -12.30
N GLY A 11 22.50 -6.28 -13.55
CA GLY A 11 22.44 -5.41 -14.74
C GLY A 11 21.08 -4.70 -14.89
N LEU A 12 19.98 -5.44 -14.76
CA LEU A 12 18.61 -4.91 -14.84
C LEU A 12 18.37 -3.77 -13.86
N LEU A 13 18.95 -3.85 -12.65
CA LEU A 13 18.87 -2.79 -11.63
C LEU A 13 19.55 -1.49 -12.11
N LYS A 14 20.70 -1.56 -12.80
CA LYS A 14 21.35 -0.36 -13.39
C LYS A 14 20.51 0.24 -14.52
N GLU A 15 19.94 -0.59 -15.39
CA GLU A 15 19.11 -0.12 -16.52
C GLU A 15 17.82 0.60 -16.08
N ILE A 16 17.27 0.28 -14.89
CA ILE A 16 16.13 1.02 -14.31
C ILE A 16 16.54 2.22 -13.45
N GLY A 17 17.85 2.54 -13.38
CA GLY A 17 18.39 3.70 -12.66
C GLY A 17 18.75 3.48 -11.19
N GLU A 18 18.78 2.24 -10.69
CA GLU A 18 19.20 1.92 -9.31
C GLU A 18 20.69 1.52 -9.25
N ASP A 19 21.35 1.83 -8.13
CA ASP A 19 22.69 1.30 -7.82
C ASP A 19 22.57 -0.09 -7.15
N PRO A 20 22.94 -1.20 -7.83
CA PRO A 20 22.84 -2.54 -7.25
C PRO A 20 23.94 -2.83 -6.21
N ASP A 21 24.99 -2.00 -6.14
CA ASP A 21 25.98 -2.07 -5.07
C ASP A 21 25.54 -1.32 -3.81
N ARG A 22 24.39 -0.62 -3.81
CA ARG A 22 23.81 -0.13 -2.55
C ARG A 22 23.40 -1.30 -1.67
N GLU A 23 23.61 -1.17 -0.37
CA GLU A 23 23.59 -2.28 0.59
C GLU A 23 22.32 -3.17 0.52
N GLY A 24 21.14 -2.57 0.38
CA GLY A 24 19.88 -3.29 0.23
C GLY A 24 19.76 -4.10 -1.07
N LEU A 25 20.36 -3.62 -2.16
CA LEU A 25 20.31 -4.24 -3.49
C LEU A 25 21.45 -5.23 -3.76
N LYS A 26 22.57 -5.20 -3.02
CA LYS A 26 23.67 -6.18 -3.13
C LYS A 26 23.23 -7.64 -3.10
N LYS A 27 22.06 -7.95 -2.51
CA LYS A 27 21.45 -9.29 -2.48
C LYS A 27 20.13 -9.40 -3.25
N THR A 28 19.58 -8.33 -3.82
CA THR A 28 18.41 -8.40 -4.72
C THR A 28 18.62 -9.34 -5.90
N PRO A 29 19.78 -9.33 -6.59
CA PRO A 29 20.15 -10.36 -7.56
C PRO A 29 19.85 -11.80 -7.11
N SER A 30 20.32 -12.19 -5.93
CA SER A 30 20.14 -13.55 -5.40
C SER A 30 18.72 -13.82 -4.89
N ARG A 31 18.06 -12.83 -4.26
CA ARG A 31 16.64 -12.92 -3.85
C ARG A 31 15.73 -13.16 -5.06
N VAL A 32 15.84 -12.30 -6.08
CA VAL A 32 15.04 -12.38 -7.30
C VAL A 32 15.42 -13.63 -8.09
N ALA A 33 16.70 -14.01 -8.18
CA ALA A 33 17.11 -15.27 -8.81
C ALA A 33 16.49 -16.50 -8.11
N ARG A 34 16.35 -16.49 -6.77
CA ARG A 34 15.68 -17.56 -6.02
C ARG A 34 14.17 -17.56 -6.22
N ALA A 35 13.50 -16.41 -6.12
CA ALA A 35 12.06 -16.30 -6.36
C ALA A 35 11.71 -16.74 -7.79
N LEU A 36 12.45 -16.24 -8.80
CA LEU A 36 12.37 -16.71 -10.17
C LEU A 36 12.63 -18.22 -10.24
N THR A 37 13.65 -18.74 -9.56
CA THR A 37 13.95 -20.18 -9.51
C THR A 37 12.77 -21.00 -8.97
N GLU A 38 12.03 -20.54 -7.96
CA GLU A 38 10.85 -21.27 -7.44
C GLU A 38 9.62 -21.17 -8.35
N ILE A 39 9.24 -19.98 -8.82
CA ILE A 39 8.07 -19.82 -9.71
C ILE A 39 8.32 -20.41 -11.10
N THR A 40 9.59 -20.64 -11.46
CA THR A 40 10.03 -21.40 -12.65
C THR A 40 10.46 -22.84 -12.34
N ALA A 41 10.17 -23.37 -11.14
CA ALA A 41 10.63 -24.70 -10.72
C ALA A 41 10.15 -25.85 -11.62
N GLY A 42 9.00 -25.68 -12.29
CA GLY A 42 8.46 -26.60 -13.27
C GLY A 42 9.40 -26.89 -14.45
N TYR A 43 10.30 -25.96 -14.82
CA TYR A 43 11.33 -26.24 -15.84
C TYR A 43 12.39 -27.24 -15.38
N ARG A 44 12.52 -27.46 -14.06
CA ARG A 44 13.43 -28.45 -13.45
C ARG A 44 12.69 -29.69 -12.92
N MET A 45 11.37 -29.75 -13.11
CA MET A 45 10.55 -30.91 -12.79
C MET A 45 10.52 -31.87 -13.99
N ASP A 46 11.11 -33.05 -13.80
CA ASP A 46 11.06 -34.16 -14.74
C ASP A 46 9.65 -34.77 -14.77
N ILE A 47 8.94 -34.53 -15.87
CA ILE A 47 7.56 -34.96 -16.09
C ILE A 47 7.45 -36.49 -16.10
N ASP A 48 8.44 -37.20 -16.65
CA ASP A 48 8.39 -38.65 -16.72
C ASP A 48 8.58 -39.26 -15.32
N LYS A 49 9.44 -38.68 -14.47
CA LYS A 49 9.48 -39.03 -13.04
C LYS A 49 8.19 -38.68 -12.29
N ILE A 50 7.43 -37.64 -12.67
CA ILE A 50 6.11 -37.36 -12.08
C ILE A 50 5.11 -38.46 -12.46
N LEU A 51 5.09 -38.91 -13.71
CA LEU A 51 4.04 -39.82 -14.21
C LEU A 51 4.37 -41.30 -13.92
N ASN A 52 5.64 -41.69 -14.00
CA ASN A 52 6.12 -43.06 -13.81
C ASN A 52 5.71 -43.70 -12.47
N GLY A 53 5.69 -45.03 -12.45
CA GLY A 53 5.38 -45.86 -11.27
C GLY A 53 3.92 -45.81 -10.80
N ALA A 54 3.01 -45.19 -11.56
CA ALA A 54 1.60 -45.03 -11.17
C ALA A 54 0.61 -45.25 -12.33
N PHE A 55 0.98 -46.10 -13.30
CA PHE A 55 0.10 -46.58 -14.36
C PHE A 55 -0.47 -47.94 -13.97
N PHE A 56 -1.79 -48.09 -14.01
CA PHE A 56 -2.47 -49.35 -13.68
C PHE A 56 -3.25 -49.87 -14.89
N ARG A 57 -3.25 -51.20 -15.11
CA ARG A 57 -4.08 -51.82 -16.15
C ARG A 57 -5.53 -51.90 -15.69
N VAL A 58 -6.47 -51.58 -16.57
CA VAL A 58 -7.92 -51.69 -16.33
C VAL A 58 -8.66 -52.17 -17.58
N GLY A 59 -9.81 -52.83 -17.40
CA GLY A 59 -10.66 -53.31 -18.50
C GLY A 59 -11.80 -52.37 -18.90
N TYR A 60 -12.18 -51.41 -18.04
CA TYR A 60 -13.25 -50.45 -18.30
C TYR A 60 -12.80 -49.32 -19.25
N LYS A 61 -13.78 -48.64 -19.86
CA LYS A 61 -13.57 -47.65 -20.93
C LYS A 61 -14.23 -46.29 -20.62
N GLU A 62 -14.61 -46.07 -19.36
CA GLU A 62 -15.35 -44.90 -18.89
C GLU A 62 -14.47 -43.64 -18.76
N MET A 63 -15.09 -42.46 -18.83
CA MET A 63 -14.39 -41.19 -18.67
C MET A 63 -13.88 -41.01 -17.23
N VAL A 64 -12.58 -40.77 -17.07
CA VAL A 64 -11.96 -40.39 -15.79
C VAL A 64 -11.77 -38.87 -15.78
N ILE A 65 -12.46 -38.18 -14.88
CA ILE A 65 -12.44 -36.72 -14.75
C ILE A 65 -11.85 -36.27 -13.40
N VAL A 66 -11.03 -35.22 -13.43
CA VAL A 66 -10.54 -34.46 -12.28
C VAL A 66 -10.78 -32.98 -12.55
N LYS A 67 -11.79 -32.41 -11.89
CA LYS A 67 -12.19 -31.01 -12.04
C LYS A 67 -11.74 -30.15 -10.85
N ASP A 68 -11.88 -28.83 -11.01
CA ASP A 68 -11.60 -27.82 -9.98
C ASP A 68 -10.17 -27.87 -9.41
N ILE A 69 -9.18 -28.28 -10.22
CA ILE A 69 -7.76 -28.30 -9.84
C ILE A 69 -7.29 -26.85 -9.70
N SER A 70 -7.38 -26.35 -8.46
CA SER A 70 -7.09 -24.97 -8.11
C SER A 70 -5.58 -24.72 -8.09
N PHE A 71 -5.12 -23.77 -8.90
CA PHE A 71 -3.73 -23.29 -8.85
C PHE A 71 -3.71 -21.83 -8.37
N HIS A 72 -2.75 -21.51 -7.51
CA HIS A 72 -2.72 -20.27 -6.72
C HIS A 72 -1.36 -19.60 -6.75
N SER A 73 -1.40 -18.28 -6.51
CA SER A 73 -0.25 -17.45 -6.14
C SER A 73 -0.10 -17.41 -4.60
N LEU A 74 -0.88 -16.60 -3.85
CA LEU A 74 -0.53 -16.16 -2.46
C LEU A 74 -1.74 -16.07 -1.47
N CYS A 75 -1.53 -16.14 -0.13
CA CYS A 75 -2.59 -16.16 0.93
C CYS A 75 -2.20 -15.59 2.34
N VAL A 76 -3.15 -15.39 3.31
CA VAL A 76 -2.99 -14.78 4.69
C VAL A 76 -3.65 -15.59 5.85
N PRO A 77 -3.10 -15.73 7.09
CA PRO A 77 -3.69 -16.61 8.13
C PRO A 77 -5.00 -16.13 8.84
N SER A 78 -5.91 -17.07 9.14
CA SER A 78 -7.26 -16.86 9.73
C SER A 78 -7.36 -15.96 10.97
N LYS A 79 -6.47 -16.12 11.95
CA LYS A 79 -6.47 -15.31 13.20
C LYS A 79 -5.72 -13.98 13.05
N GLN A 80 -5.08 -13.73 11.91
CA GLN A 80 -4.28 -12.52 11.69
C GLN A 80 -5.19 -11.29 11.58
N LEU A 81 -4.78 -10.16 12.15
CA LEU A 81 -5.55 -8.92 12.10
C LEU A 81 -5.27 -8.16 10.79
N VAL A 82 -6.34 -8.02 10.00
CA VAL A 82 -6.41 -7.19 8.78
C VAL A 82 -6.94 -5.82 9.18
N ASN A 83 -6.39 -4.75 8.61
CA ASN A 83 -6.77 -3.39 8.93
C ASN A 83 -7.98 -2.93 8.11
N ALA A 84 -9.16 -3.43 8.46
CA ALA A 84 -10.42 -2.91 7.95
C ALA A 84 -10.66 -1.45 8.41
N VAL A 85 -11.42 -0.70 7.61
CA VAL A 85 -11.90 0.64 7.97
C VAL A 85 -12.86 0.54 9.15
N GLY A 86 -12.86 1.53 10.04
CA GLY A 86 -13.60 1.50 11.31
C GLY A 86 -12.96 0.64 12.40
N GLY A 87 -12.11 -0.34 12.07
CA GLY A 87 -11.33 -1.09 13.06
C GLY A 87 -10.74 -2.41 12.53
N ALA A 88 -9.59 -2.81 13.08
CA ALA A 88 -8.93 -4.05 12.66
C ALA A 88 -9.76 -5.31 12.99
N LYS A 89 -9.99 -6.16 11.98
CA LYS A 89 -10.77 -7.40 12.07
C LYS A 89 -9.86 -8.62 11.88
N PRO A 90 -10.12 -9.79 12.52
CA PRO A 90 -9.47 -11.04 12.14
C PRO A 90 -9.79 -11.42 10.69
N ALA A 91 -8.84 -11.99 9.95
CA ALA A 91 -9.02 -12.37 8.54
C ALA A 91 -10.29 -13.23 8.30
N ARG A 92 -10.58 -14.18 9.19
CA ARG A 92 -11.82 -15.01 9.14
C ARG A 92 -13.14 -14.24 9.32
N ASN A 93 -13.08 -12.99 9.79
CA ASN A 93 -14.24 -12.12 10.01
C ASN A 93 -14.40 -11.08 8.87
N ILE A 94 -13.48 -11.02 7.91
CA ILE A 94 -13.63 -10.19 6.71
C ILE A 94 -14.71 -10.76 5.80
N ARG A 95 -15.52 -9.91 5.17
CA ARG A 95 -16.59 -10.28 4.22
C ARG A 95 -16.47 -9.47 2.92
N THR A 96 -17.12 -9.95 1.85
CA THR A 96 -17.38 -9.10 0.68
C THR A 96 -18.15 -7.85 1.12
N GLY A 97 -17.76 -6.69 0.58
CA GLY A 97 -18.27 -5.38 0.98
C GLY A 97 -17.51 -4.71 2.14
N ASP A 98 -16.59 -5.40 2.84
CA ASP A 98 -15.72 -4.73 3.81
C ASP A 98 -14.74 -3.78 3.10
N GLU A 99 -14.64 -2.54 3.59
CA GLU A 99 -13.52 -1.65 3.25
C GLU A 99 -12.27 -2.04 4.05
N LEU A 100 -11.14 -2.18 3.38
CA LEU A 100 -9.80 -2.33 3.95
C LEU A 100 -8.96 -1.08 3.70
N TRP A 101 -8.09 -0.77 4.66
CA TRP A 101 -7.01 0.19 4.44
C TRP A 101 -5.90 -0.43 3.59
N THR A 102 -5.35 0.37 2.68
CA THR A 102 -4.19 0.04 1.86
C THR A 102 -3.30 1.27 1.64
N LEU A 103 -2.19 1.13 0.94
CA LEU A 103 -1.28 2.22 0.59
C LEU A 103 -1.16 2.38 -0.93
N GLU A 104 -1.31 3.62 -1.39
CA GLU A 104 -0.88 4.06 -2.72
C GLU A 104 0.25 5.08 -2.55
N LYS A 105 1.45 4.78 -3.07
CA LYS A 105 2.63 5.67 -2.99
C LYS A 105 2.88 6.18 -1.54
N GLY A 106 2.73 5.29 -0.56
CA GLY A 106 2.86 5.57 0.88
C GLY A 106 1.74 6.38 1.53
N ARG A 107 0.72 6.82 0.78
CA ARG A 107 -0.49 7.49 1.31
C ARG A 107 -1.53 6.45 1.69
N LEU A 108 -2.25 6.68 2.79
CA LEU A 108 -3.32 5.79 3.21
C LEU A 108 -4.57 5.98 2.33
N VAL A 109 -5.02 4.92 1.67
CA VAL A 109 -6.22 4.90 0.81
C VAL A 109 -7.09 3.68 1.13
N LYS A 110 -8.34 3.68 0.67
CA LYS A 110 -9.28 2.57 0.88
C LYS A 110 -9.33 1.62 -0.31
N THR A 111 -9.69 0.37 -0.05
CA THR A 111 -10.05 -0.63 -1.07
C THR A 111 -11.17 -1.52 -0.55
N SER A 112 -12.10 -1.96 -1.40
CA SER A 112 -13.24 -2.79 -1.02
C SER A 112 -12.98 -4.27 -1.33
N VAL A 113 -13.36 -5.18 -0.42
CA VAL A 113 -13.27 -6.62 -0.65
C VAL A 113 -14.40 -7.07 -1.58
N GLU A 114 -14.05 -7.52 -2.78
CA GLU A 114 -14.99 -8.08 -3.75
C GLU A 114 -15.28 -9.56 -3.47
N SER A 115 -14.27 -10.32 -3.02
CA SER A 115 -14.42 -11.75 -2.71
C SER A 115 -13.39 -12.24 -1.70
N ALA A 116 -13.74 -13.26 -0.92
CA ALA A 116 -12.83 -13.96 -0.01
C ALA A 116 -12.78 -15.47 -0.32
N ALA A 117 -11.58 -16.05 -0.33
CA ALA A 117 -11.34 -17.50 -0.46
C ALA A 117 -10.56 -18.04 0.74
N MET A 118 -10.56 -19.35 0.98
CA MET A 118 -9.74 -19.96 2.04
C MET A 118 -9.12 -21.32 1.71
N ARG A 119 -7.87 -21.54 2.17
CA ARG A 119 -7.12 -22.82 2.12
C ARG A 119 -6.65 -23.25 3.51
N LYS A 120 -6.07 -24.46 3.64
CA LYS A 120 -5.49 -24.99 4.89
C LYS A 120 -3.99 -25.23 4.71
N THR A 121 -3.15 -24.86 5.68
CA THR A 121 -1.70 -25.16 5.70
C THR A 121 -1.20 -25.53 7.10
N ARG A 122 0.01 -26.08 7.21
CA ARG A 122 0.69 -26.32 8.50
C ARG A 122 1.89 -25.40 8.75
N ASP A 123 2.34 -24.66 7.74
CA ASP A 123 3.54 -23.84 7.78
C ASP A 123 3.17 -22.36 7.93
N ILE A 124 3.70 -21.73 9.00
CA ILE A 124 3.47 -20.33 9.39
C ILE A 124 4.80 -19.75 9.88
N VAL A 125 5.04 -18.48 9.54
CA VAL A 125 6.10 -17.66 10.13
C VAL A 125 5.49 -16.60 11.05
N GLU A 126 6.14 -16.35 12.17
CA GLU A 126 5.85 -15.25 13.08
C GLU A 126 6.96 -14.20 12.93
N ILE A 127 6.58 -13.03 12.42
CA ILE A 127 7.47 -11.89 12.22
C ILE A 127 7.31 -10.96 13.41
N SER A 128 8.43 -10.53 13.96
CA SER A 128 8.53 -9.54 15.02
C SER A 128 9.22 -8.29 14.48
N THR A 129 8.78 -7.14 14.95
CA THR A 129 9.31 -5.82 14.58
C THR A 129 9.43 -4.96 15.83
N GLU A 130 10.11 -3.82 15.73
CA GLU A 130 10.17 -2.83 16.81
C GLU A 130 8.79 -2.33 17.29
N LYS A 131 7.71 -2.52 16.51
CA LYS A 131 6.39 -1.91 16.75
C LYS A 131 5.25 -2.93 16.89
N GLY A 132 5.53 -4.23 16.81
CA GLY A 132 4.53 -5.29 16.92
C GLY A 132 4.98 -6.65 16.36
N ARG A 133 4.12 -7.66 16.46
CA ARG A 133 4.33 -9.01 15.93
C ARG A 133 3.10 -9.47 15.13
N PHE A 134 3.31 -10.22 14.05
CA PHE A 134 2.25 -10.74 13.19
C PHE A 134 2.63 -12.11 12.59
N LYS A 135 1.64 -12.82 12.02
CA LYS A 135 1.80 -14.17 11.48
C LYS A 135 1.33 -14.24 10.04
N LEU A 136 2.15 -14.85 9.20
CA LEU A 136 1.90 -15.02 7.77
C LEU A 136 2.22 -16.47 7.35
N THR A 137 1.77 -16.88 6.18
CA THR A 137 2.36 -18.05 5.51
C THR A 137 3.73 -17.65 4.94
N PRO A 138 4.70 -18.57 4.77
CA PRO A 138 6.06 -18.21 4.34
C PRO A 138 6.11 -17.45 3.01
N ASP A 139 5.24 -17.86 2.08
CA ASP A 139 5.06 -17.30 0.73
C ASP A 139 4.53 -15.87 0.70
N HIS A 140 4.01 -15.33 1.81
CA HIS A 140 3.26 -14.08 1.77
C HIS A 140 4.14 -12.85 1.48
N PRO A 141 3.83 -12.00 0.47
CA PRO A 141 4.66 -10.85 0.13
C PRO A 141 4.43 -9.67 1.09
N VAL A 142 5.53 -9.08 1.55
CA VAL A 142 5.58 -7.92 2.42
C VAL A 142 6.42 -6.83 1.74
N MET A 143 5.88 -5.61 1.66
CA MET A 143 6.61 -4.46 1.11
C MET A 143 7.78 -4.05 2.02
N CYS A 144 8.98 -4.00 1.46
CA CYS A 144 10.26 -3.75 2.15
C CYS A 144 11.11 -2.75 1.36
N GLU A 145 11.21 -1.51 1.84
CA GLU A 145 11.99 -0.42 1.21
C GLU A 145 11.75 -0.22 -0.31
N GLY A 146 10.55 -0.56 -0.80
CA GLY A 146 10.16 -0.46 -2.21
C GLY A 146 10.13 -1.81 -2.97
N GLU A 147 10.71 -2.87 -2.41
CA GLU A 147 10.66 -4.23 -2.96
C GLU A 147 9.59 -5.10 -2.29
N TRP A 148 9.05 -6.08 -3.01
CA TRP A 148 8.29 -7.18 -2.40
C TRP A 148 9.24 -8.29 -1.93
N LYS A 149 9.16 -8.68 -0.65
CA LYS A 149 9.88 -9.84 -0.10
C LYS A 149 8.90 -10.83 0.53
N GLU A 150 9.17 -12.13 0.40
CA GLU A 150 8.37 -13.16 1.07
C GLU A 150 8.58 -13.14 2.60
N ALA A 151 7.50 -13.35 3.34
CA ALA A 151 7.45 -13.33 4.80
C ALA A 151 8.41 -14.33 5.47
N GLY A 152 8.69 -15.45 4.79
CA GLY A 152 9.66 -16.46 5.22
C GLY A 152 11.12 -16.13 4.89
N GLU A 153 11.36 -15.12 4.05
CA GLU A 153 12.70 -14.65 3.66
C GLU A 153 13.15 -13.38 4.39
N LEU A 154 12.27 -12.78 5.20
CA LEU A 154 12.57 -11.61 6.04
C LEU A 154 13.58 -11.96 7.15
N ASN A 155 14.45 -11.01 7.47
CA ASN A 155 15.54 -11.14 8.43
C ASN A 155 15.48 -10.03 9.48
N PRO A 156 16.07 -10.20 10.67
CA PRO A 156 16.39 -9.07 11.55
C PRO A 156 17.15 -7.99 10.78
N GLY A 157 16.70 -6.73 10.87
CA GLY A 157 17.25 -5.60 10.11
C GLY A 157 16.44 -5.18 8.88
N ASP A 158 15.66 -6.08 8.25
CA ASP A 158 14.80 -5.72 7.11
C ASP A 158 13.77 -4.64 7.52
N LYS A 159 13.62 -3.57 6.73
CA LYS A 159 12.65 -2.50 7.02
C LYS A 159 11.39 -2.67 6.18
N ILE A 160 10.30 -3.09 6.80
CA ILE A 160 8.99 -3.21 6.15
C ILE A 160 8.31 -1.84 6.06
N GLU A 161 7.57 -1.58 4.99
CA GLU A 161 6.67 -0.42 4.93
C GLU A 161 5.50 -0.64 5.91
N TRP A 162 5.31 0.29 6.84
CA TRP A 162 4.41 0.10 7.96
C TRP A 162 3.67 1.37 8.40
N THR A 163 2.35 1.29 8.49
CA THR A 163 1.47 2.32 9.06
C THR A 163 0.92 1.84 10.41
N PRO A 164 0.93 2.65 11.49
CA PRO A 164 0.59 2.13 12.82
C PRO A 164 -0.87 1.63 12.93
N PRO A 165 -1.13 0.36 13.31
CA PRO A 165 -2.50 -0.16 13.44
C PRO A 165 -3.39 0.65 14.38
N LYS A 166 -2.81 1.21 15.46
CA LYS A 166 -3.52 2.08 16.41
C LYS A 166 -3.88 3.47 15.86
N SER A 167 -3.34 3.89 14.72
CA SER A 167 -3.86 5.04 13.95
C SER A 167 -4.88 4.62 12.90
N LEU A 168 -4.77 3.43 12.31
CA LEU A 168 -5.73 2.90 11.32
C LEU A 168 -7.13 2.67 11.90
N CYS A 169 -7.23 2.36 13.20
CA CYS A 169 -8.49 2.28 13.94
C CYS A 169 -9.00 3.65 14.45
N ARG A 170 -8.59 4.77 13.85
CA ARG A 170 -9.07 6.12 14.19
C ARG A 170 -9.69 6.79 12.97
N GLU A 171 -10.57 7.74 13.21
CA GLU A 171 -11.04 8.69 12.19
C GLU A 171 -9.82 9.37 11.54
N GLN A 172 -9.73 9.25 10.21
CA GLN A 172 -8.73 9.97 9.42
C GLN A 172 -9.35 11.29 8.97
N TYR A 173 -8.53 12.34 8.98
CA TYR A 173 -8.88 13.60 8.34
C TYR A 173 -7.90 13.79 7.18
N GLU A 174 -8.44 13.80 5.97
CA GLU A 174 -7.70 14.21 4.79
C GLU A 174 -7.58 15.74 4.77
N ALA A 175 -6.50 16.23 4.14
CA ALA A 175 -6.20 17.65 4.10
C ALA A 175 -6.68 18.22 2.77
N THR A 176 -7.65 19.14 2.82
CA THR A 176 -8.14 19.82 1.61
C THR A 176 -7.21 20.98 1.28
N PRO A 177 -6.61 21.05 0.07
CA PRO A 177 -5.77 22.18 -0.33
C PRO A 177 -6.57 23.47 -0.48
N GLY A 178 -5.86 24.61 -0.54
CA GLY A 178 -6.44 25.94 -0.71
C GLY A 178 -6.39 26.79 0.58
N TYR A 179 -7.13 27.91 0.56
CA TYR A 179 -7.06 28.95 1.60
C TYR A 179 -7.20 28.44 3.05
N PRO A 180 -8.16 27.56 3.42
CA PRO A 180 -8.35 27.18 4.83
C PRO A 180 -7.19 26.37 5.42
N LEU A 181 -6.53 25.51 4.62
CA LEU A 181 -5.34 24.77 5.04
C LEU A 181 -4.12 25.70 5.12
N GLY A 182 -4.01 26.65 4.19
CA GLY A 182 -3.04 27.75 4.27
C GLY A 182 -3.17 28.50 5.60
N TYR A 183 -4.36 29.01 5.88
CA TYR A 183 -4.67 29.75 7.11
C TYR A 183 -4.41 28.93 8.38
N PHE A 184 -4.82 27.65 8.38
CA PHE A 184 -4.53 26.74 9.46
C PHE A 184 -3.01 26.61 9.72
N LEU A 185 -2.19 26.48 8.68
CA LEU A 185 -0.73 26.47 8.82
C LEU A 185 -0.20 27.83 9.29
N GLY A 186 -0.68 28.96 8.75
CA GLY A 186 -0.25 30.30 9.16
C GLY A 186 -0.47 30.55 10.65
N ALA A 187 -1.68 30.24 11.14
CA ALA A 187 -2.05 30.36 12.55
C ALA A 187 -1.35 29.34 13.46
N VAL A 188 -0.98 28.16 12.93
CA VAL A 188 -0.10 27.22 13.66
C VAL A 188 1.33 27.74 13.72
N GLY A 189 1.81 28.44 12.69
CA GLY A 189 3.19 28.93 12.57
C GLY A 189 3.54 30.12 13.47
N SER A 190 2.54 30.92 13.86
CA SER A 190 2.66 32.08 14.76
C SER A 190 2.38 31.69 16.22
N ASP A 191 1.20 32.01 16.77
CA ASP A 191 0.76 31.71 18.14
C ASP A 191 0.55 30.19 18.42
N GLY A 192 0.81 29.32 17.45
CA GLY A 192 0.52 27.89 17.51
C GLY A 192 1.63 27.02 18.08
N SER A 193 1.24 25.81 18.49
CA SER A 193 2.13 24.80 19.07
C SER A 193 1.72 23.39 18.64
N VAL A 194 2.72 22.50 18.47
CA VAL A 194 2.54 21.08 18.12
C VAL A 194 3.37 20.18 19.04
N GLN A 195 2.69 19.39 19.86
CA GLN A 195 3.28 18.51 20.89
C GLN A 195 3.02 17.03 20.58
N ASP A 196 4.00 16.17 20.82
CA ASP A 196 3.94 14.71 20.64
C ASP A 196 3.39 14.24 19.28
N GLY A 197 3.51 15.06 18.23
CA GLY A 197 2.98 14.79 16.88
C GLY A 197 1.47 14.57 16.84
N ARG A 198 0.73 15.05 17.87
CA ARG A 198 -0.70 14.76 18.05
C ARG A 198 -1.51 15.92 18.63
N ARG A 199 -0.97 16.69 19.58
CA ARG A 199 -1.70 17.83 20.17
C ARG A 199 -1.30 19.09 19.44
N ILE A 200 -2.24 19.70 18.73
CA ILE A 200 -2.09 21.02 18.15
C ILE A 200 -2.92 21.98 19.01
N ALA A 201 -2.33 23.09 19.43
CA ALA A 201 -3.02 24.11 20.21
C ALA A 201 -2.63 25.52 19.77
N LEU A 202 -3.65 26.36 19.62
CA LEU A 202 -3.56 27.81 19.49
C LEU A 202 -4.07 28.42 20.80
N ILE A 203 -3.33 29.34 21.41
CA ILE A 203 -3.70 29.97 22.69
C ILE A 203 -3.53 31.48 22.57
N VAL A 204 -4.64 32.20 22.39
CA VAL A 204 -4.62 33.62 21.94
C VAL A 204 -5.54 34.51 22.78
N LYS A 205 -5.19 35.79 22.91
CA LYS A 205 -6.03 36.78 23.61
C LYS A 205 -7.30 37.11 22.79
N LYS A 206 -7.16 37.30 21.48
CA LYS A 206 -8.27 37.64 20.56
C LYS A 206 -9.19 36.42 20.36
N ARG A 207 -10.38 36.42 20.94
CA ARG A 207 -11.36 35.33 20.78
C ARG A 207 -11.75 35.09 19.30
N GLN A 208 -11.92 36.18 18.53
CA GLN A 208 -12.23 36.11 17.10
C GLN A 208 -11.17 35.33 16.29
N PHE A 209 -9.89 35.42 16.66
CA PHE A 209 -8.82 34.65 16.01
C PHE A 209 -8.94 33.16 16.32
N ALA A 210 -9.24 32.80 17.57
CA ALA A 210 -9.53 31.42 17.95
C ALA A 210 -10.78 30.86 17.21
N GLU A 211 -11.81 31.67 17.02
CA GLU A 211 -13.03 31.28 16.29
C GLU A 211 -12.77 31.11 14.79
N LYS A 212 -12.03 32.03 14.15
CA LYS A 212 -11.60 31.95 12.75
C LYS A 212 -10.68 30.75 12.52
N PHE A 213 -9.71 30.50 13.40
CA PHE A 213 -8.86 29.30 13.36
C PHE A 213 -9.66 28.00 13.53
N ALA A 214 -10.62 27.97 14.47
CA ALA A 214 -11.49 26.81 14.63
C ALA A 214 -12.36 26.57 13.39
N ALA A 215 -12.87 27.61 12.73
CA ALA A 215 -13.63 27.49 11.47
C ALA A 215 -12.76 26.97 10.31
N MET A 216 -11.60 27.60 10.07
CA MET A 216 -10.68 27.19 9.01
C MET A 216 -10.15 25.75 9.22
N SER A 217 -9.92 25.35 10.48
CA SER A 217 -9.57 23.97 10.84
C SER A 217 -10.61 22.93 10.39
N ARG A 218 -11.91 23.27 10.39
CA ARG A 218 -13.00 22.37 9.95
C ARG A 218 -13.07 22.24 8.43
N GLN A 219 -12.68 23.28 7.69
CA GLN A 219 -12.65 23.29 6.23
C GLN A 219 -11.38 22.64 5.69
N ALA A 220 -10.23 22.91 6.31
CA ALA A 220 -8.95 22.26 5.99
C ALA A 220 -8.98 20.74 6.24
N PHE A 221 -9.73 20.31 7.26
CA PHE A 221 -9.88 18.91 7.68
C PHE A 221 -11.37 18.58 7.88
N PRO A 222 -12.10 18.21 6.81
CA PRO A 222 -13.52 17.87 6.88
C PRO A 222 -13.81 16.82 7.97
N GLY A 223 -14.91 17.01 8.70
CA GLY A 223 -15.30 16.17 9.84
C GLY A 223 -14.64 16.54 11.18
N LEU A 224 -13.53 17.29 11.19
CA LEU A 224 -12.86 17.70 12.44
C LEU A 224 -13.77 18.60 13.30
N LYS A 225 -13.81 18.37 14.61
CA LYS A 225 -14.62 19.14 15.57
C LYS A 225 -13.75 19.83 16.62
N PRO A 226 -13.01 20.90 16.27
CA PRO A 226 -12.18 21.65 17.20
C PRO A 226 -13.05 22.34 18.26
N ARG A 227 -12.60 22.26 19.52
CA ARG A 227 -13.21 22.92 20.68
C ARG A 227 -12.44 24.18 21.03
N ILE A 228 -13.17 25.21 21.45
CA ILE A 228 -12.65 26.47 21.97
C ILE A 228 -12.91 26.50 23.48
N GLU A 229 -11.89 26.75 24.28
CA GLU A 229 -11.89 26.72 25.74
C GLU A 229 -11.42 28.07 26.27
N SER A 230 -12.21 28.72 27.12
CA SER A 230 -11.74 29.87 27.91
C SER A 230 -10.79 29.37 29.00
N ILE A 231 -9.59 29.93 29.10
CA ILE A 231 -8.60 29.57 30.11
C ILE A 231 -7.89 30.78 30.69
N ASN A 232 -7.32 30.63 31.87
CA ASN A 232 -6.36 31.58 32.44
C ASN A 232 -4.94 31.04 32.26
N VAL A 233 -4.00 31.93 31.92
CA VAL A 233 -2.58 31.60 31.69
C VAL A 233 -1.70 32.53 32.51
N PRO A 234 -0.75 32.02 33.32
CA PRO A 234 0.16 32.87 34.09
C PRO A 234 1.15 33.59 33.16
N SER A 235 1.24 34.91 33.30
CA SER A 235 2.24 35.73 32.61
C SER A 235 3.40 36.08 33.55
N GLY A 236 4.61 35.63 33.22
CA GLY A 236 5.82 36.02 33.96
C GLY A 236 6.14 37.53 33.85
N PHE A 237 5.70 38.19 32.78
CA PHE A 237 5.90 39.63 32.57
C PHE A 237 4.92 40.47 33.40
N LEU A 238 3.61 40.14 33.36
CA LEU A 238 2.59 40.89 34.11
C LEU A 238 2.36 40.37 35.55
N LYS A 239 3.05 39.29 35.95
CA LYS A 239 2.88 38.57 37.24
C LYS A 239 1.43 38.21 37.58
N ALA A 240 0.59 38.05 36.56
CA ALA A 240 -0.86 37.92 36.67
C ALA A 240 -1.41 36.78 35.80
N GLN A 241 -2.64 36.34 36.10
CA GLN A 241 -3.41 35.41 35.27
C GLN A 241 -4.10 36.17 34.15
N ILE A 242 -3.78 35.84 32.89
CA ILE A 242 -4.39 36.45 31.70
C ILE A 242 -5.49 35.53 31.16
N PRO A 243 -6.73 36.02 30.94
CA PRO A 243 -7.75 35.26 30.24
C PRO A 243 -7.41 35.13 28.74
N MET A 244 -7.45 33.91 28.21
CA MET A 244 -7.11 33.57 26.83
C MET A 244 -8.08 32.52 26.26
N SER A 245 -8.26 32.52 24.94
CA SER A 245 -9.00 31.50 24.21
C SER A 245 -8.05 30.42 23.70
N ARG A 246 -8.26 29.16 24.09
CA ARG A 246 -7.51 27.99 23.61
C ARG A 246 -8.34 27.19 22.62
N VAL A 247 -7.81 26.97 21.41
CA VAL A 247 -8.33 25.96 20.48
C VAL A 247 -7.45 24.71 20.59
N ARG A 248 -8.04 23.53 20.76
CA ARG A 248 -7.29 22.26 20.85
C ARG A 248 -7.75 21.24 19.81
N ILE A 249 -6.79 20.65 19.10
CA ILE A 249 -6.95 19.55 18.15
C ILE A 249 -6.05 18.39 18.60
N VAL A 250 -6.57 17.14 18.61
CA VAL A 250 -5.89 15.98 19.24
C VAL A 250 -5.80 14.77 18.28
N SER A 251 -5.46 15.02 17.01
CA SER A 251 -5.30 14.00 15.98
C SER A 251 -3.84 13.70 15.67
N SER A 252 -3.46 12.42 15.74
CA SER A 252 -2.14 11.95 15.32
C SER A 252 -1.96 11.91 13.80
N GLY A 253 -3.04 11.92 13.02
CA GLY A 253 -2.95 12.05 11.55
C GLY A 253 -2.56 13.47 11.17
N ILE A 254 -3.32 14.46 11.67
CA ILE A 254 -3.05 15.88 11.42
C ILE A 254 -1.71 16.29 12.03
N GLY A 255 -1.45 15.99 13.31
CA GLY A 255 -0.23 16.42 14.01
C GLY A 255 1.07 15.99 13.33
N LYS A 256 1.12 14.76 12.78
CA LYS A 256 2.26 14.29 11.98
C LYS A 256 2.41 15.01 10.66
N LYS A 257 1.31 15.20 9.91
CA LYS A 257 1.31 15.92 8.62
C LYS A 257 1.80 17.36 8.81
N VAL A 258 1.33 18.04 9.86
CA VAL A 258 1.81 19.36 10.29
C VAL A 258 3.29 19.34 10.69
N CYS A 259 3.74 18.40 11.52
CA CYS A 259 5.16 18.29 11.86
C CYS A 259 6.05 18.17 10.62
N ARG A 260 5.62 17.40 9.60
CA ARG A 260 6.38 17.19 8.37
C ARG A 260 6.37 18.41 7.45
N TRP A 261 5.23 19.09 7.30
CA TRP A 261 5.16 20.34 6.53
C TRP A 261 6.02 21.45 7.14
N PHE A 262 6.09 21.55 8.47
CA PHE A 262 6.99 22.47 9.18
C PHE A 262 8.43 21.95 9.35
N SER A 263 8.78 20.79 8.79
CA SER A 263 10.10 20.13 8.90
C SER A 263 10.62 19.97 10.34
N ILE A 264 9.75 19.61 11.28
CA ILE A 264 10.07 19.38 12.70
C ILE A 264 9.88 17.92 13.14
N SER A 265 10.59 17.55 14.22
CA SER A 265 10.42 16.25 14.88
C SER A 265 8.98 16.00 15.35
N GLU A 266 8.49 14.78 15.13
CA GLU A 266 7.21 14.31 15.70
C GLU A 266 7.27 14.14 17.23
N GLN A 267 8.45 14.00 17.84
CA GLN A 267 8.61 13.67 19.27
C GLN A 267 8.82 14.92 20.15
N GLY A 268 8.47 14.84 21.43
CA GLY A 268 8.70 15.89 22.42
C GLY A 268 7.48 16.78 22.70
N SER A 269 7.38 17.19 23.97
CA SER A 269 6.22 17.87 24.58
C SER A 269 6.33 19.40 24.66
N GLY A 270 7.54 19.96 24.56
CA GLY A 270 7.76 21.41 24.50
C GLY A 270 7.21 22.05 23.21
N SER A 271 6.96 23.36 23.22
CA SER A 271 6.52 24.05 22.01
C SER A 271 7.63 24.13 20.97
N LYS A 272 7.27 23.96 19.69
CA LYS A 272 8.19 23.86 18.55
C LYS A 272 8.17 25.09 17.64
N THR A 273 7.48 26.16 18.04
CA THR A 273 7.36 27.42 17.29
C THR A 273 8.72 28.00 16.87
N ARG A 274 9.75 27.85 17.73
CA ARG A 274 11.13 28.28 17.47
C ARG A 274 11.94 27.35 16.56
N SER A 275 11.41 26.19 16.15
CA SER A 275 12.09 25.23 15.26
C SER A 275 11.31 24.91 13.98
N PHE A 276 10.12 25.49 13.79
CA PHE A 276 9.40 25.47 12.52
C PHE A 276 10.28 26.00 11.37
N ARG A 277 10.16 25.39 10.19
CA ARG A 277 10.67 25.90 8.90
C ARG A 277 9.52 26.45 8.07
N PHE A 278 9.79 27.28 7.07
CA PHE A 278 8.73 27.78 6.17
C PHE A 278 8.04 26.59 5.48
N PRO A 279 6.72 26.40 5.65
CA PRO A 279 6.07 25.16 5.25
C PRO A 279 5.75 25.16 3.76
N GLN A 280 6.75 24.84 2.94
CA GLN A 280 6.76 24.96 1.48
C GLN A 280 5.51 24.45 0.74
N VAL A 281 4.75 23.51 1.31
CA VAL A 281 3.42 23.11 0.80
C VAL A 281 2.47 24.30 0.56
N VAL A 282 2.61 25.43 1.27
CA VAL A 282 1.76 26.62 1.06
C VAL A 282 1.99 27.31 -0.28
N THR A 283 3.17 27.15 -0.90
CA THR A 283 3.48 27.69 -2.24
C THR A 283 2.80 26.90 -3.36
N SER A 284 2.05 25.84 -3.05
CA SER A 284 1.35 25.02 -4.05
C SER A 284 0.18 25.70 -4.74
N SER A 285 -0.40 26.74 -4.15
CA SER A 285 -1.42 27.59 -4.78
C SER A 285 -1.45 28.99 -4.16
N ARG A 286 -1.83 29.98 -4.96
CA ARG A 286 -1.96 31.39 -4.53
C ARG A 286 -2.90 31.54 -3.33
N GLU A 287 -4.01 30.80 -3.34
CA GLU A 287 -4.97 30.76 -2.22
C GLU A 287 -4.36 30.23 -0.92
N MET A 288 -3.58 29.15 -0.99
CA MET A 288 -2.97 28.53 0.18
C MET A 288 -1.85 29.38 0.76
N MET A 289 -1.07 30.08 -0.09
CA MET A 289 -0.10 31.07 0.38
C MET A 289 -0.77 32.33 0.95
N GLN A 290 -1.85 32.82 0.31
CA GLN A 290 -2.64 33.94 0.85
C GLN A 290 -3.22 33.60 2.22
N GLY A 291 -3.84 32.42 2.35
CA GLY A 291 -4.35 31.93 3.62
C GLY A 291 -3.26 31.83 4.68
N PHE A 292 -2.09 31.29 4.32
CA PHE A 292 -0.93 31.22 5.23
C PHE A 292 -0.49 32.61 5.72
N LEU A 293 -0.38 33.59 4.82
CA LEU A 293 -0.07 34.97 5.17
C LEU A 293 -1.12 35.57 6.11
N ASP A 294 -2.42 35.36 5.85
CA ASP A 294 -3.52 35.86 6.70
C ASP A 294 -3.54 35.19 8.08
N GLY A 295 -3.40 33.87 8.14
CA GLY A 295 -3.38 33.10 9.39
C GLY A 295 -2.18 33.42 10.27
N TYR A 296 -1.01 33.70 9.68
CA TYR A 296 0.15 34.15 10.44
C TYR A 296 -0.03 35.60 10.92
N SER A 297 -0.63 36.47 10.10
CA SER A 297 -0.83 37.89 10.43
C SER A 297 -1.85 38.15 11.53
N ASP A 298 -2.85 37.28 11.72
CA ASP A 298 -3.84 37.43 12.81
C ASP A 298 -3.22 37.24 14.22
N GLY A 299 -2.10 36.50 14.29
CA GLY A 299 -1.23 36.33 15.45
C GLY A 299 -0.02 37.27 15.45
N ASP A 300 1.11 36.82 14.87
CA ASP A 300 2.42 37.50 14.89
C ASP A 300 2.65 38.41 13.66
N GLY A 301 1.67 39.28 13.36
CA GLY A 301 1.82 40.26 12.28
C GLY A 301 0.93 41.49 12.43
N TYR A 302 1.14 42.46 11.54
CA TYR A 302 0.30 43.66 11.44
C TYR A 302 0.22 44.18 10.00
N SER A 303 -0.94 44.74 9.64
CA SER A 303 -1.11 45.43 8.36
C SER A 303 -0.60 46.87 8.45
N VAL A 304 -0.25 47.46 7.30
CA VAL A 304 0.12 48.88 7.17
C VAL A 304 -0.80 49.58 6.18
N ASN A 305 -0.97 50.91 6.33
CA ASN A 305 -1.96 51.71 5.60
C ASN A 305 -1.84 51.65 4.06
N SER A 306 -0.68 51.25 3.52
CA SER A 306 -0.50 51.02 2.08
C SER A 306 -1.23 49.76 1.57
N GLY A 307 -1.77 48.93 2.46
CA GLY A 307 -2.38 47.62 2.20
C GLY A 307 -1.43 46.44 2.32
N GLY A 308 -0.12 46.69 2.46
CA GLY A 308 0.86 45.65 2.80
C GLY A 308 0.80 45.25 4.27
N ARG A 309 1.71 44.37 4.69
CA ARG A 309 1.80 43.85 6.06
C ARG A 309 3.24 43.53 6.46
N PHE A 310 3.49 43.42 7.76
CA PHE A 310 4.71 42.85 8.32
C PHE A 310 4.41 41.53 9.02
N ILE A 311 5.24 40.53 8.74
CA ILE A 311 5.31 39.26 9.47
C ILE A 311 6.48 39.36 10.45
N ILE A 312 6.26 39.08 11.74
CA ILE A 312 7.29 39.10 12.79
C ILE A 312 7.59 37.66 13.24
N SER A 313 8.85 37.38 13.59
CA SER A 313 9.19 36.16 14.33
C SER A 313 10.53 36.26 15.04
N ALA A 314 10.66 35.56 16.17
CA ALA A 314 11.95 35.22 16.76
C ALA A 314 12.64 34.04 16.03
N ASN A 315 11.93 33.35 15.14
CA ASN A 315 12.46 32.25 14.33
C ASN A 315 13.11 32.81 13.05
N LYS A 316 14.36 33.26 13.16
CA LYS A 316 15.13 33.83 12.04
C LYS A 316 15.31 32.86 10.85
N PRO A 317 15.52 31.53 11.03
CA PRO A 317 15.48 30.57 9.92
C PRO A 317 14.18 30.59 9.12
N PHE A 318 13.02 30.49 9.79
CA PHE A 318 11.70 30.56 9.14
C PHE A 318 11.50 31.86 8.36
N LEU A 319 11.86 33.01 8.94
CA LEU A 319 11.76 34.31 8.25
C LEU A 319 12.72 34.43 7.07
N SER A 320 13.88 33.79 7.13
CA SER A 320 14.83 33.78 6.02
C SER A 320 14.30 33.02 4.82
N GLU A 321 13.64 31.89 5.06
CA GLU A 321 12.99 31.11 4.00
C GLU A 321 11.77 31.86 3.41
N LEU A 322 10.92 32.45 4.25
CA LEU A 322 9.78 33.27 3.80
C LEU A 322 10.24 34.53 3.05
N GLY A 323 11.26 35.23 3.56
CA GLY A 323 11.84 36.41 2.93
C GLY A 323 12.49 36.08 1.58
N LYS A 324 13.19 34.94 1.47
CA LYS A 324 13.71 34.43 0.21
C LYS A 324 12.59 34.15 -0.80
N TYR A 325 11.54 33.44 -0.40
CA TYR A 325 10.39 33.13 -1.26
C TYR A 325 9.70 34.41 -1.78
N LEU A 326 9.52 35.40 -0.92
CA LEU A 326 8.92 36.70 -1.27
C LEU A 326 9.90 37.66 -1.97
N GLU A 327 11.18 37.28 -2.11
CA GLU A 327 12.30 38.14 -2.52
C GLU A 327 12.41 39.47 -1.76
N THR A 328 11.96 39.48 -0.50
CA THR A 328 11.99 40.66 0.38
C THR A 328 13.10 40.53 1.42
N PRO A 329 13.96 41.54 1.62
CA PRO A 329 14.98 41.52 2.67
C PRO A 329 14.36 41.44 4.06
N ILE A 330 15.02 40.70 4.96
CA ILE A 330 14.69 40.68 6.39
C ILE A 330 15.15 41.99 7.02
N GLY A 331 14.26 42.70 7.69
CA GLY A 331 14.62 43.82 8.57
C GLY A 331 14.59 43.42 10.04
N ASP A 332 15.34 44.13 10.88
CA ASP A 332 15.27 43.91 12.33
C ASP A 332 13.99 44.50 12.93
N ALA A 333 13.51 43.89 14.02
CA ALA A 333 12.40 44.35 14.84
C ALA A 333 12.88 44.55 16.30
N ALA A 334 12.01 45.09 17.15
CA ALA A 334 12.33 45.24 18.57
C ALA A 334 12.52 43.86 19.24
N SER A 335 13.48 43.79 20.18
CA SER A 335 13.76 42.64 21.07
C SER A 335 13.87 41.28 20.36
N THR A 336 15.08 40.94 19.87
CA THR A 336 15.51 39.62 19.36
C THR A 336 14.68 38.96 18.25
N ALA A 337 13.65 39.65 17.74
CA ALA A 337 12.86 39.24 16.59
C ALA A 337 13.31 39.98 15.32
N SER A 338 13.02 39.37 14.17
CA SER A 338 13.15 40.01 12.86
C SER A 338 11.76 40.14 12.21
N ARG A 339 11.68 40.89 11.11
CA ARG A 339 10.46 41.11 10.34
C ARG A 339 10.70 41.02 8.83
N VAL A 340 9.68 40.57 8.11
CA VAL A 340 9.63 40.57 6.64
C VAL A 340 8.41 41.39 6.21
N TYR A 341 8.60 42.29 5.25
CA TYR A 341 7.48 43.02 4.62
C TYR A 341 6.82 42.15 3.56
N VAL A 342 5.51 42.24 3.42
CA VAL A 342 4.74 41.57 2.37
C VAL A 342 3.83 42.59 1.71
N SER A 343 4.05 42.83 0.42
CA SER A 343 3.27 43.77 -0.38
C SER A 343 1.81 43.31 -0.54
N LYS A 344 0.87 44.24 -0.75
CA LYS A 344 -0.49 43.91 -1.20
C LYS A 344 -0.54 43.26 -2.59
N ASN A 345 0.54 43.43 -3.36
CA ASN A 345 0.74 42.88 -4.69
C ASN A 345 1.81 41.75 -4.68
N TRP A 346 2.01 41.06 -3.55
CA TRP A 346 3.04 40.01 -3.41
C TRP A 346 2.89 38.87 -4.44
N ASP A 347 1.67 38.69 -4.95
CA ASP A 347 1.22 37.68 -5.89
C ASP A 347 1.21 38.16 -7.35
N ARG A 348 1.34 39.47 -7.60
CA ARG A 348 1.34 40.06 -8.94
C ARG A 348 2.77 40.29 -9.44
N GLU A 349 2.98 40.03 -10.72
CA GLU A 349 4.14 40.55 -11.43
C GLU A 349 4.10 42.09 -11.49
N GLY A 350 5.27 42.74 -11.52
CA GLY A 350 5.36 44.19 -11.77
C GLY A 350 5.67 45.11 -10.58
N TRP A 351 6.33 44.63 -9.52
CA TRP A 351 7.10 45.53 -8.63
C TRP A 351 8.56 45.05 -8.54
N TYR A 352 9.52 45.96 -8.76
CA TYR A 352 10.96 45.69 -8.85
C TYR A 352 11.40 44.51 -9.76
N GLY A 353 10.56 44.09 -10.70
CA GLY A 353 10.83 43.00 -11.65
C GLY A 353 11.03 41.61 -11.02
N ARG A 354 10.70 41.43 -9.74
CA ARG A 354 11.09 40.25 -8.93
C ARG A 354 9.93 39.51 -8.29
N HIS A 355 8.91 40.23 -7.85
CA HIS A 355 7.76 39.67 -7.13
C HIS A 355 6.67 39.15 -8.08
N GLY A 356 5.87 38.20 -7.57
CA GLY A 356 4.83 37.46 -8.27
C GLY A 356 4.63 36.10 -7.57
N PHE A 357 3.46 35.48 -7.68
CA PHE A 357 3.24 34.16 -7.08
C PHE A 357 4.05 33.07 -7.81
N LYS A 358 5.00 32.46 -7.10
CA LYS A 358 5.87 31.38 -7.63
C LYS A 358 5.48 30.05 -7.01
N LYS A 359 5.09 29.08 -7.84
CA LYS A 359 4.77 27.72 -7.35
C LYS A 359 6.05 26.92 -7.16
N GLU A 360 6.63 26.93 -5.96
CA GLU A 360 7.85 26.18 -5.64
C GLU A 360 7.59 24.70 -5.27
N ALA A 361 6.37 24.34 -4.86
CA ALA A 361 6.01 22.98 -4.48
C ALA A 361 4.68 22.51 -5.10
N ASP A 362 4.55 21.21 -5.35
CA ASP A 362 3.25 20.59 -5.58
C ASP A 362 2.52 20.33 -4.27
N PHE A 363 1.18 20.40 -4.29
CA PHE A 363 0.41 20.00 -3.12
C PHE A 363 0.51 18.48 -2.91
N HIS A 364 1.11 18.08 -1.80
CA HIS A 364 1.14 16.69 -1.39
C HIS A 364 0.78 16.52 0.09
N VAL A 365 -0.04 15.51 0.36
CA VAL A 365 -0.20 14.95 1.70
C VAL A 365 1.06 14.12 2.01
N PRO A 366 1.77 14.36 3.14
CA PRO A 366 2.95 13.58 3.52
C PRO A 366 2.59 12.11 3.82
N ILE A 367 3.35 11.18 3.25
CA ILE A 367 3.10 9.72 3.30
C ILE A 367 2.80 9.20 4.72
N ASP A 368 1.67 8.49 4.88
CA ASP A 368 1.20 7.99 6.18
C ASP A 368 2.04 6.80 6.68
N SER A 369 2.66 6.06 5.76
CA SER A 369 3.58 4.97 6.04
C SER A 369 4.96 5.44 6.53
N ARG A 370 5.77 4.49 7.02
CA ARG A 370 7.19 4.64 7.33
C ARG A 370 7.89 3.28 7.32
N PRO A 371 9.22 3.22 7.12
CA PRO A 371 9.99 2.01 7.42
C PRO A 371 9.89 1.63 8.91
N VAL A 372 9.78 0.34 9.20
CA VAL A 372 9.90 -0.26 10.54
C VAL A 372 10.77 -1.50 10.47
N MET A 373 11.76 -1.60 11.35
CA MET A 373 12.70 -2.72 11.37
C MET A 373 12.07 -4.00 11.91
N VAL A 374 12.29 -5.10 11.19
CA VAL A 374 12.10 -6.48 11.65
C VAL A 374 13.16 -6.82 12.68
N THR A 375 12.77 -7.42 13.79
CA THR A 375 13.66 -7.76 14.92
C THR A 375 13.86 -9.27 15.08
N ALA A 376 12.91 -10.09 14.62
CA ALA A 376 13.05 -11.55 14.56
C ALA A 376 12.04 -12.14 13.57
N VAL A 377 12.41 -13.22 12.88
CA VAL A 377 11.48 -14.03 12.09
C VAL A 377 11.61 -15.48 12.53
N ARG A 378 10.48 -16.08 12.93
CA ARG A 378 10.44 -17.41 13.54
C ARG A 378 9.46 -18.30 12.80
N LYS A 379 9.96 -19.30 12.07
CA LYS A 379 9.13 -20.40 11.57
C LYS A 379 8.55 -21.16 12.76
N LEU A 380 7.23 -21.30 12.81
CA LEU A 380 6.57 -21.98 13.93
C LEU A 380 6.64 -23.51 13.77
N PRO A 381 6.68 -24.27 14.88
CA PRO A 381 6.61 -25.73 14.83
C PRO A 381 5.36 -26.22 14.08
N LYS A 382 5.52 -27.28 13.28
CA LYS A 382 4.49 -27.78 12.36
C LYS A 382 3.23 -28.18 13.12
N ALA A 383 2.14 -27.44 12.90
CA ALA A 383 0.97 -27.50 13.78
C ALA A 383 0.21 -28.84 13.72
N LYS A 384 -0.15 -29.39 14.90
CA LYS A 384 -0.93 -30.65 15.03
C LYS A 384 -2.25 -30.63 14.25
N LYS A 385 -2.94 -29.48 14.22
CA LYS A 385 -4.09 -29.20 13.34
C LYS A 385 -3.71 -28.06 12.38
N PRO A 386 -4.06 -28.13 11.08
CA PRO A 386 -3.67 -27.09 10.12
C PRO A 386 -4.36 -25.76 10.40
N HIS A 387 -3.65 -24.67 10.12
CA HIS A 387 -4.19 -23.32 10.12
C HIS A 387 -5.08 -23.11 8.88
N ILE A 388 -6.25 -22.51 9.08
CA ILE A 388 -7.04 -21.95 7.98
C ILE A 388 -6.41 -20.63 7.57
N ILE A 389 -6.31 -20.39 6.26
CA ILE A 389 -5.68 -19.25 5.60
C ILE A 389 -6.71 -18.67 4.64
N TYR A 390 -6.88 -17.35 4.63
CA TYR A 390 -7.82 -16.59 3.81
C TYR A 390 -7.06 -15.77 2.75
N SER A 391 -7.71 -15.46 1.62
CA SER A 391 -7.22 -14.53 0.60
C SER A 391 -8.35 -13.61 0.19
N PHE A 392 -8.06 -12.34 -0.08
CA PHE A 392 -9.05 -11.33 -0.45
C PHE A 392 -8.74 -10.80 -1.85
N LYS A 393 -9.78 -10.63 -2.67
CA LYS A 393 -9.74 -9.81 -3.89
C LYS A 393 -10.22 -8.42 -3.51
N CYS A 394 -9.40 -7.41 -3.77
CA CYS A 394 -9.66 -6.03 -3.37
C CYS A 394 -9.67 -5.10 -4.61
N SER A 395 -10.46 -4.03 -4.54
CA SER A 395 -10.71 -3.10 -5.65
C SER A 395 -11.03 -1.68 -5.13
N PRO A 396 -10.49 -0.60 -5.72
CA PRO A 396 -9.70 -0.57 -6.96
C PRO A 396 -8.24 -1.02 -6.78
N TYR A 397 -7.74 -1.10 -5.54
CA TYR A 397 -6.37 -1.51 -5.25
C TYR A 397 -6.32 -2.99 -4.83
N PRO A 398 -5.47 -3.84 -5.46
CA PRO A 398 -5.36 -5.26 -5.11
C PRO A 398 -4.65 -5.50 -3.76
N THR A 399 -3.94 -4.49 -3.27
CA THR A 399 -3.15 -4.50 -2.02
C THR A 399 -4.03 -4.21 -0.80
N PHE A 400 -3.66 -4.71 0.38
CA PHE A 400 -4.29 -4.32 1.67
C PHE A 400 -3.33 -4.41 2.85
N LEU A 401 -3.65 -3.71 3.95
CA LEU A 401 -2.84 -3.68 5.17
C LEU A 401 -3.15 -4.83 6.14
N VAL A 402 -2.12 -5.58 6.52
CA VAL A 402 -2.17 -6.63 7.55
C VAL A 402 -1.34 -6.19 8.75
N SER A 403 -1.99 -5.84 9.86
CA SER A 403 -1.31 -5.34 11.07
C SER A 403 -0.28 -4.23 10.81
N GLY A 404 -0.58 -3.39 9.81
CA GLY A 404 0.17 -2.20 9.42
C GLY A 404 1.05 -2.34 8.17
N HIS A 405 1.35 -3.54 7.65
CA HIS A 405 2.21 -3.72 6.46
C HIS A 405 1.41 -4.06 5.18
N LEU A 406 1.97 -3.73 4.02
CA LEU A 406 1.35 -3.89 2.69
C LEU A 406 1.62 -5.26 2.04
N THR A 407 0.73 -5.70 1.13
CA THR A 407 0.63 -7.07 0.57
C THR A 407 0.17 -7.07 -0.91
N HIS A 408 0.51 -8.05 -1.76
CA HIS A 408 0.22 -8.09 -3.23
C HIS A 408 0.21 -9.54 -3.85
N ASN A 409 0.32 -9.71 -5.18
CA ASN A 409 0.25 -10.97 -5.93
C ASN A 409 1.04 -10.99 -7.29
N CYS A 410 1.52 -12.18 -7.73
CA CYS A 410 1.90 -12.58 -9.13
C CYS A 410 3.31 -12.25 -9.76
N GLU A 411 3.65 -12.66 -11.02
CA GLU A 411 4.62 -13.74 -11.49
C GLU A 411 5.01 -13.89 -13.07
N HIS A 412 4.29 -13.42 -14.14
CA HIS A 412 4.59 -13.50 -15.65
C HIS A 412 4.83 -12.23 -16.56
N HIS A 413 4.11 -11.06 -16.53
CA HIS A 413 4.74 -9.70 -16.69
C HIS A 413 5.94 -9.46 -15.71
N MET A 414 6.50 -10.55 -15.23
CA MET A 414 6.39 -10.97 -13.84
C MET A 414 5.04 -10.64 -13.07
N LEU A 415 3.85 -10.73 -13.74
CA LEU A 415 2.42 -10.95 -13.34
C LEU A 415 1.60 -11.95 -14.29
N PRO A 416 1.06 -13.15 -13.90
CA PRO A 416 0.29 -14.09 -14.77
C PRO A 416 -1.21 -14.08 -14.38
N PHE A 417 -1.78 -15.29 -14.24
CA PHE A 417 -3.13 -15.64 -13.89
C PHE A 417 -3.17 -16.69 -12.77
N PHE A 418 -4.26 -16.71 -12.00
CA PHE A 418 -4.65 -17.82 -11.11
C PHE A 418 -6.04 -18.33 -11.49
N GLY A 419 -6.35 -19.59 -11.21
CA GLY A 419 -7.55 -20.22 -11.77
C GLY A 419 -7.73 -21.71 -11.42
N THR A 420 -8.53 -22.37 -12.26
CA THR A 420 -8.88 -23.79 -12.15
C THR A 420 -8.59 -24.52 -13.46
N ALA A 421 -7.99 -25.70 -13.36
CA ALA A 421 -7.88 -26.65 -14.46
C ALA A 421 -8.87 -27.81 -14.27
N HIS A 422 -9.52 -28.21 -15.35
CA HIS A 422 -10.44 -29.34 -15.43
C HIS A 422 -9.94 -30.31 -16.50
N ILE A 423 -9.75 -31.57 -16.13
CA ILE A 423 -9.04 -32.57 -16.94
C ILE A 423 -9.85 -33.84 -17.00
N ALA A 424 -10.14 -34.35 -18.20
CA ALA A 424 -10.74 -35.65 -18.43
C ALA A 424 -9.91 -36.48 -19.41
N TYR A 425 -9.96 -37.81 -19.27
CA TYR A 425 -9.41 -38.74 -20.26
C TYR A 425 -10.22 -40.04 -20.30
N ILE A 426 -10.19 -40.73 -21.44
CA ILE A 426 -10.83 -42.05 -21.60
C ILE A 426 -9.72 -43.09 -21.75
N PRO A 427 -9.56 -44.03 -20.79
CA PRO A 427 -8.44 -44.96 -20.77
C PRO A 427 -8.50 -45.96 -21.94
N ASP A 428 -7.33 -46.41 -22.39
CA ASP A 428 -7.20 -47.56 -23.28
C ASP A 428 -6.25 -48.58 -22.64
N GLY A 429 -6.83 -49.46 -21.81
CA GLY A 429 -6.08 -50.45 -21.03
C GLY A 429 -5.18 -49.89 -19.91
N LYS A 430 -5.11 -48.56 -19.73
CA LYS A 430 -4.26 -47.87 -18.74
C LYS A 430 -4.95 -46.66 -18.11
N ILE A 431 -4.82 -46.52 -16.80
CA ILE A 431 -5.15 -45.30 -16.02
C ILE A 431 -3.92 -44.76 -15.29
N ILE A 432 -3.98 -43.50 -14.86
CA ILE A 432 -3.03 -42.90 -13.92
C ILE A 432 -3.64 -42.74 -12.53
N GLY A 433 -2.82 -42.90 -11.49
CA GLY A 433 -3.21 -42.49 -10.13
C GLY A 433 -3.57 -40.99 -10.08
N LEU A 434 -4.80 -40.66 -9.65
CA LEU A 434 -5.40 -39.32 -9.74
C LEU A 434 -4.51 -38.21 -9.16
N SER A 435 -3.76 -38.49 -8.09
CA SER A 435 -2.84 -37.53 -7.45
C SER A 435 -1.63 -37.12 -8.29
N LYS A 436 -1.36 -37.80 -9.43
CA LYS A 436 -0.36 -37.36 -10.42
C LYS A 436 -0.88 -36.24 -11.32
N ILE A 437 -2.20 -36.14 -11.55
CA ILE A 437 -2.78 -35.14 -12.46
C ILE A 437 -2.59 -33.71 -11.94
N PRO A 438 -2.92 -33.35 -10.67
CA PRO A 438 -2.58 -32.04 -10.11
C PRO A 438 -1.06 -31.75 -10.10
N ARG A 439 -0.21 -32.76 -9.89
CA ARG A 439 1.25 -32.59 -9.93
C ARG A 439 1.77 -32.26 -11.33
N LEU A 440 1.06 -32.73 -12.38
CA LEU A 440 1.35 -32.35 -13.76
C LEU A 440 0.94 -30.90 -14.04
N VAL A 441 -0.22 -30.46 -13.50
CA VAL A 441 -0.65 -29.05 -13.56
C VAL A 441 0.38 -28.16 -12.87
N ASP A 442 0.80 -28.48 -11.64
CA ASP A 442 1.88 -27.76 -10.92
C ASP A 442 3.18 -27.68 -11.74
N ALA A 443 3.61 -28.78 -12.36
CA ALA A 443 4.86 -28.86 -13.11
C ALA A 443 4.86 -28.01 -14.41
N PHE A 444 3.69 -27.72 -14.98
CA PHE A 444 3.56 -26.79 -16.09
C PHE A 444 3.22 -25.36 -15.65
N ALA A 445 2.43 -25.18 -14.58
CA ALA A 445 2.04 -23.88 -14.05
C ALA A 445 3.23 -23.14 -13.39
N LYS A 446 4.17 -23.87 -12.76
CA LYS A 446 5.45 -23.33 -12.27
C LYS A 446 6.48 -23.15 -13.40
N ARG A 447 6.04 -22.65 -14.54
CA ARG A 447 6.86 -22.21 -15.68
C ARG A 447 6.34 -20.84 -16.11
N LEU A 448 7.17 -20.04 -16.79
CA LEU A 448 6.68 -18.83 -17.45
C LEU A 448 5.68 -19.26 -18.54
N GLN A 449 4.39 -19.06 -18.27
CA GLN A 449 3.30 -19.61 -19.07
C GLN A 449 2.35 -18.56 -19.61
N VAL A 450 1.75 -18.97 -20.72
CA VAL A 450 0.57 -18.39 -21.36
C VAL A 450 -0.53 -19.46 -21.24
N GLN A 451 -1.77 -19.09 -20.93
CA GLN A 451 -2.80 -20.03 -20.43
C GLN A 451 -3.15 -21.11 -21.47
N GLU A 452 -3.17 -20.71 -22.73
CA GLU A 452 -3.32 -21.51 -23.94
C GLU A 452 -2.25 -22.60 -23.99
N ARG A 453 -0.98 -22.24 -23.76
CA ARG A 453 0.16 -23.17 -23.76
C ARG A 453 0.10 -24.12 -22.56
N LEU A 454 -0.24 -23.62 -21.36
CA LEU A 454 -0.46 -24.46 -20.18
C LEU A 454 -1.51 -25.54 -20.45
N THR A 455 -2.64 -25.13 -21.06
CA THR A 455 -3.76 -26.01 -21.42
C THR A 455 -3.33 -27.12 -22.38
N VAL A 456 -2.66 -26.74 -23.48
CA VAL A 456 -2.18 -27.68 -24.51
C VAL A 456 -1.11 -28.63 -23.94
N GLN A 457 -0.13 -28.12 -23.20
CA GLN A 457 0.96 -28.94 -22.64
C GLN A 457 0.47 -30.00 -21.65
N ILE A 458 -0.55 -29.69 -20.85
CA ILE A 458 -1.20 -30.69 -19.98
C ILE A 458 -1.88 -31.78 -20.83
N ALA A 459 -2.64 -31.38 -21.87
CA ALA A 459 -3.38 -32.30 -22.72
C ALA A 459 -2.46 -33.26 -23.51
N ASP A 460 -1.50 -32.71 -24.26
CA ASP A 460 -0.56 -33.47 -25.09
C ASP A 460 0.25 -34.46 -24.27
N THR A 461 0.67 -34.04 -23.06
CA THR A 461 1.48 -34.87 -22.18
C THR A 461 0.68 -36.05 -21.63
N LEU A 462 -0.56 -35.83 -21.19
CA LEU A 462 -1.45 -36.92 -20.78
C LEU A 462 -1.73 -37.85 -21.96
N PHE A 463 -2.03 -37.31 -23.14
CA PHE A 463 -2.33 -38.09 -24.33
C PHE A 463 -1.13 -38.96 -24.78
N GLY A 464 0.06 -38.37 -24.90
CA GLY A 464 1.26 -39.09 -25.32
C GLY A 464 1.77 -40.13 -24.31
N LYS A 465 1.65 -39.87 -23.00
CA LYS A 465 2.20 -40.74 -21.94
C LYS A 465 1.23 -41.84 -21.50
N LEU A 466 -0.08 -41.57 -21.46
CA LEU A 466 -1.07 -42.60 -21.17
C LEU A 466 -1.43 -43.44 -22.40
N ARG A 467 -1.37 -42.83 -23.60
CA ARG A 467 -2.01 -43.31 -24.83
C ARG A 467 -3.49 -43.65 -24.60
N PRO A 468 -4.30 -42.71 -24.06
CA PRO A 468 -5.72 -42.89 -23.87
C PRO A 468 -6.44 -42.76 -25.22
N LYS A 469 -7.72 -43.13 -25.29
CA LYS A 469 -8.55 -42.89 -26.49
C LYS A 469 -8.71 -41.39 -26.77
N GLY A 470 -8.58 -40.57 -25.75
CA GLY A 470 -8.58 -39.12 -25.84
C GLY A 470 -8.38 -38.44 -24.49
N VAL A 471 -8.13 -37.13 -24.55
CA VAL A 471 -7.99 -36.23 -23.39
C VAL A 471 -8.75 -34.95 -23.69
N GLY A 472 -9.47 -34.43 -22.69
CA GLY A 472 -10.00 -33.07 -22.68
C GLY A 472 -9.38 -32.28 -21.53
N VAL A 473 -8.93 -31.06 -21.81
CA VAL A 473 -8.46 -30.11 -20.78
C VAL A 473 -9.16 -28.77 -21.01
N VAL A 474 -9.68 -28.18 -19.95
CA VAL A 474 -10.18 -26.81 -19.91
C VAL A 474 -9.52 -26.09 -18.75
N VAL A 475 -8.99 -24.89 -19.00
CA VAL A 475 -8.42 -24.00 -17.98
C VAL A 475 -9.20 -22.69 -18.00
N GLU A 476 -9.61 -22.24 -16.81
CA GLU A 476 -10.29 -20.97 -16.58
C GLU A 476 -9.44 -20.14 -15.63
N ALA A 477 -9.01 -18.94 -16.04
CA ALA A 477 -8.14 -18.13 -15.18
C ALA A 477 -8.31 -16.61 -15.34
N ARG A 478 -7.83 -15.89 -14.32
CA ARG A 478 -7.91 -14.43 -14.21
C ARG A 478 -6.51 -13.82 -14.26
N HIS A 479 -6.22 -13.03 -15.29
CA HIS A 479 -4.88 -12.48 -15.55
C HIS A 479 -4.65 -11.11 -14.89
N LEU A 480 -3.68 -11.01 -13.98
CA LEU A 480 -3.25 -9.74 -13.37
C LEU A 480 -2.54 -8.81 -14.35
N CYS A 481 -2.05 -9.33 -15.49
CA CYS A 481 -1.58 -8.47 -16.57
C CYS A 481 -2.69 -7.61 -17.18
N MET A 482 -3.93 -8.11 -17.26
CA MET A 482 -5.08 -7.43 -17.86
C MET A 482 -5.80 -6.48 -16.90
N THR A 483 -5.68 -6.70 -15.57
CA THR A 483 -6.27 -5.80 -14.57
C THR A 483 -5.32 -4.66 -14.17
N MET A 484 -4.01 -4.89 -14.09
CA MET A 484 -3.06 -3.87 -13.59
C MET A 484 -2.60 -2.85 -14.65
N ARG A 485 -2.66 -3.18 -15.95
CA ARG A 485 -2.35 -2.22 -17.04
C ARG A 485 -3.14 -2.54 -18.31
N GLY A 486 -3.08 -1.64 -19.29
CA GLY A 486 -3.82 -1.77 -20.55
C GLY A 486 -5.32 -1.55 -20.37
N ILE A 487 -6.12 -2.54 -20.77
CA ILE A 487 -7.59 -2.45 -20.90
C ILE A 487 -8.31 -2.45 -19.54
N LYS A 488 -7.66 -2.89 -18.44
CA LYS A 488 -8.18 -2.87 -17.06
C LYS A 488 -9.52 -3.61 -16.86
N ASN A 489 -9.79 -4.66 -17.65
CA ASN A 489 -11.05 -5.39 -17.52
C ASN A 489 -11.04 -6.33 -16.29
N VAL A 490 -11.99 -6.12 -15.38
CA VAL A 490 -12.07 -6.82 -14.07
C VAL A 490 -13.02 -8.03 -14.10
N SER A 491 -13.94 -8.10 -15.05
CA SER A 491 -14.92 -9.19 -15.17
C SER A 491 -14.48 -10.31 -16.12
N SER A 492 -13.59 -10.02 -17.08
CA SER A 492 -13.11 -11.02 -18.05
C SER A 492 -12.33 -12.16 -17.38
N TYR A 493 -12.83 -13.39 -17.56
CA TYR A 493 -12.06 -14.63 -17.39
C TYR A 493 -11.56 -15.06 -18.76
N ALA A 494 -10.31 -15.51 -18.84
CA ALA A 494 -9.83 -16.23 -20.01
C ALA A 494 -10.16 -17.71 -19.83
N ALA A 495 -10.83 -18.31 -20.82
CA ALA A 495 -11.12 -19.73 -20.87
C ALA A 495 -10.42 -20.33 -22.10
N THR A 496 -9.67 -21.42 -21.88
CA THR A 496 -8.86 -22.07 -22.91
C THR A 496 -9.09 -23.59 -22.83
N SER A 497 -9.14 -24.26 -23.98
CA SER A 497 -9.36 -25.71 -24.03
C SER A 497 -8.45 -26.42 -25.02
N SER A 498 -8.11 -27.68 -24.75
CA SER A 498 -7.49 -28.60 -25.70
C SER A 498 -8.22 -29.94 -25.65
N MET A 499 -8.56 -30.48 -26.82
CA MET A 499 -9.36 -31.70 -26.98
C MET A 499 -8.63 -32.62 -27.96
N LEU A 500 -8.29 -33.83 -27.52
CA LEU A 500 -7.46 -34.80 -28.25
C LEU A 500 -8.16 -36.16 -28.35
N GLY A 501 -7.90 -36.88 -29.44
CA GLY A 501 -8.48 -38.21 -29.68
C GLY A 501 -10.01 -38.17 -29.77
N VAL A 502 -10.71 -39.03 -29.03
CA VAL A 502 -12.19 -39.09 -29.06
C VAL A 502 -12.87 -37.78 -28.62
N PHE A 503 -12.25 -36.96 -27.75
CA PHE A 503 -12.78 -35.63 -27.37
C PHE A 503 -12.74 -34.65 -28.56
N GLN A 504 -11.86 -34.88 -29.54
CA GLN A 504 -11.79 -34.12 -30.79
C GLN A 504 -12.73 -34.69 -31.87
N LYS A 505 -12.91 -36.02 -31.90
CA LYS A 505 -13.61 -36.73 -32.99
C LYS A 505 -15.10 -36.98 -32.75
N ASP A 506 -15.54 -37.11 -31.51
CA ASP A 506 -16.95 -37.33 -31.16
C ASP A 506 -17.47 -36.13 -30.34
N ASN A 507 -18.48 -35.44 -30.86
CA ASN A 507 -19.10 -34.31 -30.15
C ASN A 507 -19.79 -34.76 -28.86
N ARG A 508 -20.35 -35.97 -28.78
CA ARG A 508 -21.09 -36.46 -27.60
C ARG A 508 -20.17 -36.59 -26.39
N VAL A 509 -18.97 -37.14 -26.59
CA VAL A 509 -17.92 -37.24 -25.56
C VAL A 509 -17.43 -35.86 -25.12
N ARG A 510 -17.34 -34.90 -26.04
CA ARG A 510 -16.99 -33.51 -25.71
C ARG A 510 -18.10 -32.82 -24.93
N GLU A 511 -19.34 -32.98 -25.33
CA GLU A 511 -20.51 -32.41 -24.66
C GLU A 511 -20.71 -33.01 -23.27
N GLU A 512 -20.53 -34.33 -23.10
CA GLU A 512 -20.48 -34.99 -21.80
C GLU A 512 -19.44 -34.33 -20.88
N PHE A 513 -18.19 -34.22 -21.34
CA PHE A 513 -17.13 -33.56 -20.56
C PHE A 513 -17.45 -32.09 -20.24
N LEU A 514 -17.89 -31.32 -21.23
CA LEU A 514 -18.26 -29.91 -21.04
C LEU A 514 -19.45 -29.76 -20.09
N ASN A 515 -20.40 -30.69 -20.08
CA ASN A 515 -21.53 -30.71 -19.14
C ASN A 515 -21.11 -31.16 -17.73
N LEU A 516 -20.11 -32.03 -17.58
CA LEU A 516 -19.56 -32.45 -16.28
C LEU A 516 -18.71 -31.37 -15.59
N ILE A 517 -18.10 -30.45 -16.36
CA ILE A 517 -17.36 -29.29 -15.83
C ILE A 517 -18.20 -28.02 -15.71
N LYS A 518 -19.32 -27.90 -16.44
CA LYS A 518 -20.30 -26.82 -16.19
C LYS A 518 -20.64 -26.82 -14.71
N ARG A 519 -20.49 -25.66 -14.07
CA ARG A 519 -21.06 -25.45 -12.74
C ARG A 519 -22.57 -25.51 -12.86
N ALA A 520 -23.22 -26.12 -11.88
CA ALA A 520 -24.63 -25.82 -11.65
C ALA A 520 -24.76 -24.31 -11.42
N PRO A 521 -25.85 -23.66 -11.83
CA PRO A 521 -26.11 -22.29 -11.39
C PRO A 521 -26.13 -22.28 -9.85
N ASP A 522 -25.43 -21.32 -9.25
CA ASP A 522 -25.46 -21.12 -7.81
C ASP A 522 -26.88 -20.68 -7.42
N ASN A 523 -27.68 -21.60 -6.86
CA ASN A 523 -29.06 -21.34 -6.40
C ASN A 523 -29.08 -20.58 -5.06
N HIS A 524 -28.46 -19.38 -5.02
CA HIS A 524 -28.38 -18.48 -3.87
C HIS A 524 -28.49 -17.01 -4.27
#